data_AF-A0A429RVU3-F1
#
_entry.id   AF-A0A429RVU3-F1
#
_cell.length_a   1.000
_cell.length_b   1.000
_cell.length_c   1.000
_cell.angle_alpha   90.00
_cell.angle_beta   90.00
_cell.angle_gamma   90.00
#
_symmetry.space_group_name_H-M   'P 1'
#
loop_
_entity.id
_entity.type
_entity.pdbx_description
1 polymer ?
#
loop_
_entity_poly.entity_id
_entity_poly.type
_entity_poly.pdbx_seq_one_letter_code
_entity_poly.pdbx_strand_id
1 'polypeptide(L)'
;LPPGADRLVRLRTDFIRLAQAAAAGGGQEGPPEEVVLPAADVRGLAARLPDWTAARPLGYAWFVQHAPAAPPADTAPEGAGAGGGLLCVNHVYGGWGRFTSRFLDGLPPAAARAVAREIRRGLGDGARAAQIRPVGGFNANLHPLLADAEIGPDRHRAAISESDVDLVHDPASDQLRLRLRATGELLDVLYLGFLAPVMLPQRLAPFLCDHPEGVVDFRQLLPRTAFPAPGGRVVRTPRLRHRHVVLARRRWHLPEGVLAALRADLADDPGDVPVAAAARWRALLGLPEQLFLHPVPLPPAGRAAEDFLASLRAPKPQPLDLGSALHLRCLPAWLARHPRGVVLEEALPAFGGRDRPARAAE
;
A
#
# COMPACT_ATOMS: atom_id res chain seq x y z
N LEU A 1 2.99 25.23 11.42
CA LEU A 1 3.53 24.08 10.64
C LEU A 1 5.05 24.26 10.57
N PRO A 2 5.87 23.19 10.62
CA PRO A 2 7.32 23.32 10.43
C PRO A 2 7.63 24.05 9.11
N PRO A 3 8.75 24.79 9.01
CA PRO A 3 9.15 25.42 7.75
C PRO A 3 9.08 24.43 6.57
N GLY A 4 8.47 24.83 5.47
CA GLY A 4 8.32 23.98 4.28
C GLY A 4 7.14 22.99 4.30
N ALA A 5 6.48 22.75 5.44
CA ALA A 5 5.28 21.91 5.46
C ALA A 5 4.11 22.55 4.69
N ASP A 6 4.01 23.89 4.65
CA ASP A 6 3.04 24.58 3.78
C ASP A 6 3.29 24.30 2.29
N ARG A 7 4.55 24.14 1.89
CA ARG A 7 4.92 23.77 0.51
C ARG A 7 4.45 22.35 0.21
N LEU A 8 4.61 21.41 1.15
CA LEU A 8 4.07 20.05 0.99
C LEU A 8 2.54 20.01 0.91
N VAL A 9 1.85 20.79 1.76
CA VAL A 9 0.39 20.90 1.71
C VAL A 9 -0.06 21.43 0.35
N ARG A 10 0.59 22.48 -0.17
CA ARG A 10 0.32 23.00 -1.52
C ARG A 10 0.58 21.97 -2.61
N LEU A 11 1.70 21.26 -2.57
CA LEU A 11 2.01 20.20 -3.55
C LEU A 11 0.99 19.06 -3.51
N ARG A 12 0.54 18.67 -2.32
CA ARG A 12 -0.52 17.68 -2.17
C ARG A 12 -1.82 18.15 -2.81
N THR A 13 -2.21 19.41 -2.58
CA THR A 13 -3.39 20.01 -3.20
C THR A 13 -3.25 20.06 -4.73
N ASP A 14 -2.08 20.43 -5.25
CA ASP A 14 -1.79 20.44 -6.68
C ASP A 14 -1.91 19.03 -7.28
N PHE A 15 -1.42 18.01 -6.58
CA PHE A 15 -1.52 16.62 -7.01
C PHE A 15 -2.97 16.13 -7.04
N ILE A 16 -3.77 16.48 -6.01
CA ILE A 16 -5.21 16.15 -6.00
C ILE A 16 -5.93 16.82 -7.17
N ARG A 17 -5.61 18.09 -7.46
CA ARG A 17 -6.16 18.79 -8.63
C ARG A 17 -5.73 18.14 -9.94
N LEU A 18 -4.48 17.68 -10.06
CA LEU A 18 -4.00 16.92 -11.21
C LEU A 18 -4.82 15.63 -11.40
N ALA A 19 -5.04 14.87 -10.33
CA ALA A 19 -5.86 13.65 -10.39
C ALA A 19 -7.32 13.95 -10.78
N GLN A 20 -7.89 15.05 -10.30
CA GLN A 20 -9.24 15.50 -10.67
C GLN A 20 -9.32 15.97 -12.13
N ALA A 21 -8.33 16.70 -12.61
CA ALA A 21 -8.27 17.14 -14.02
C ALA A 21 -8.11 15.94 -14.96
N ALA A 22 -7.23 15.00 -14.61
CA ALA A 22 -7.06 13.75 -15.35
C ALA A 22 -8.35 12.89 -15.35
N ALA A 23 -9.14 12.94 -14.28
CA ALA A 23 -10.45 12.30 -14.20
C ALA A 23 -11.47 12.96 -15.16
N ALA A 24 -11.44 14.29 -15.31
CA ALA A 24 -12.39 15.04 -16.14
C ALA A 24 -12.07 15.01 -17.65
N GLY A 25 -10.79 14.90 -18.01
CA GLY A 25 -10.34 14.94 -19.42
C GLY A 25 -10.70 13.70 -20.26
N GLY A 26 -11.34 12.68 -19.69
CA GLY A 26 -11.65 11.41 -20.35
C GLY A 26 -12.84 11.42 -21.32
N GLY A 27 -13.56 12.53 -21.47
CA GLY A 27 -14.66 12.70 -22.45
C GLY A 27 -15.87 11.78 -22.26
N GLN A 28 -15.90 10.96 -21.21
CA GLN A 28 -16.97 10.00 -20.93
C GLN A 28 -18.09 10.68 -20.12
N GLU A 29 -19.35 10.45 -20.49
CA GLU A 29 -20.49 10.78 -19.64
C GLU A 29 -20.49 9.86 -18.41
N GLY A 30 -20.21 10.43 -17.24
CA GLY A 30 -20.19 9.72 -15.96
C GLY A 30 -18.82 9.74 -15.26
N PRO A 31 -18.74 9.25 -14.01
CA PRO A 31 -17.48 9.21 -13.28
C PRO A 31 -16.50 8.22 -13.95
N PRO A 32 -15.23 8.61 -14.13
CA PRO A 32 -14.26 7.77 -14.83
C PRO A 32 -13.98 6.48 -14.08
N GLU A 33 -13.70 5.41 -14.82
CA GLU A 33 -13.29 4.14 -14.22
C GLU A 33 -11.82 4.14 -13.77
N GLU A 34 -11.00 4.88 -14.51
CA GLU A 34 -9.55 4.95 -14.36
C GLU A 34 -9.09 6.41 -14.46
N VAL A 35 -8.12 6.78 -13.63
CA VAL A 35 -7.41 8.06 -13.65
C VAL A 35 -5.95 7.78 -13.97
N VAL A 36 -5.49 8.33 -15.09
CA VAL A 36 -4.11 8.16 -15.56
C VAL A 36 -3.33 9.45 -15.29
N LEU A 37 -2.36 9.38 -14.37
CA LEU A 37 -1.52 10.52 -14.02
C LEU A 37 -0.50 10.81 -15.14
N PRO A 38 -0.52 12.01 -15.74
CA PRO A 38 0.41 12.36 -16.80
C PRO A 38 1.85 12.42 -16.31
N ALA A 39 2.78 11.85 -17.08
CA ALA A 39 4.17 11.72 -16.63
C ALA A 39 4.97 13.02 -16.61
N ALA A 40 4.60 14.00 -17.44
CA ALA A 40 5.21 15.33 -17.39
C ALA A 40 4.80 16.05 -16.10
N ASP A 41 3.50 16.06 -15.78
CA ASP A 41 2.97 16.77 -14.61
C ASP A 41 3.45 16.16 -13.29
N VAL A 42 3.47 14.82 -13.18
CA VAL A 42 4.03 14.14 -12.00
C VAL A 42 5.50 14.51 -11.80
N ARG A 43 6.30 14.57 -12.86
CA ARG A 43 7.70 15.02 -12.78
C ARG A 43 7.82 16.48 -12.40
N GLY A 44 6.96 17.34 -12.94
CA GLY A 44 6.92 18.76 -12.58
C GLY A 44 6.58 18.99 -11.11
N LEU A 45 5.66 18.20 -10.54
CA LEU A 45 5.35 18.23 -9.11
C LEU A 45 6.52 17.70 -8.27
N ALA A 46 7.16 16.62 -8.69
CA ALA A 46 8.33 16.07 -8.00
C ALA A 46 9.52 17.05 -7.96
N ALA A 47 9.79 17.77 -9.05
CA ALA A 47 10.86 18.77 -9.11
C ALA A 47 10.62 19.97 -8.18
N ARG A 48 9.38 20.16 -7.69
CA ARG A 48 9.00 21.21 -6.75
C ARG A 48 9.01 20.75 -5.30
N LEU A 49 9.34 19.49 -5.00
CA LEU A 49 9.50 19.02 -3.63
C LEU A 49 10.57 19.88 -2.89
N PRO A 50 10.40 20.16 -1.59
CA PRO A 50 11.44 20.82 -0.81
C PRO A 50 12.73 19.99 -0.78
N ASP A 51 13.89 20.63 -0.86
CA ASP A 51 15.20 19.96 -0.95
C ASP A 51 15.45 18.99 0.20
N TRP A 52 14.97 19.33 1.41
CA TRP A 52 15.09 18.46 2.59
C TRP A 52 14.42 17.09 2.43
N THR A 53 13.43 16.95 1.53
CA THR A 53 12.78 15.67 1.25
C THR A 53 13.69 14.70 0.48
N ALA A 54 14.72 15.22 -0.19
CA ALA A 54 15.74 14.46 -0.92
C ALA A 54 17.12 14.55 -0.27
N ALA A 55 17.25 15.24 0.87
CA ALA A 55 18.53 15.44 1.57
C ALA A 55 19.11 14.13 2.13
N ARG A 56 18.30 13.07 2.24
CA ARG A 56 18.75 11.72 2.57
C ARG A 56 18.26 10.72 1.51
N PRO A 57 19.04 9.67 1.22
CA PRO A 57 18.58 8.57 0.37
C PRO A 57 17.30 7.92 0.90
N LEU A 58 16.41 7.55 -0.01
CA LEU A 58 15.15 6.86 0.27
C LEU A 58 15.23 5.41 -0.18
N GLY A 59 14.81 4.49 0.68
CA GLY A 59 14.55 3.10 0.37
C GLY A 59 13.05 2.79 0.44
N TYR A 60 12.50 2.08 -0.55
CA TYR A 60 11.14 1.54 -0.47
C TYR A 60 11.09 0.07 -0.85
N ALA A 61 10.31 -0.70 -0.09
CA ALA A 61 9.94 -2.07 -0.42
C ALA A 61 8.57 -2.05 -1.12
N TRP A 62 8.57 -2.46 -2.40
CA TRP A 62 7.38 -2.48 -3.25
C TRP A 62 6.80 -3.91 -3.33
N PHE A 63 5.58 -4.08 -2.86
CA PHE A 63 4.83 -5.33 -3.01
C PHE A 63 3.95 -5.20 -4.23
N VAL A 64 4.28 -5.93 -5.28
CA VAL A 64 3.65 -5.78 -6.59
C VAL A 64 3.15 -7.12 -7.14
N GLN A 65 2.12 -7.05 -7.98
CA GLN A 65 1.63 -8.17 -8.79
C GLN A 65 1.65 -7.77 -10.26
N HIS A 66 2.09 -8.68 -11.12
CA HIS A 66 2.01 -8.49 -12.56
C HIS A 66 0.65 -8.96 -13.07
N ALA A 67 -0.06 -8.09 -13.79
CA ALA A 67 -1.23 -8.46 -14.56
C ALA A 67 -0.84 -8.49 -16.04
N PRO A 68 -0.89 -9.65 -16.71
CA PRO A 68 -0.54 -9.73 -18.12
C PRO A 68 -1.47 -8.85 -18.96
N ALA A 69 -1.00 -8.45 -20.14
CA ALA A 69 -1.88 -7.82 -21.11
C ALA A 69 -2.96 -8.81 -21.52
N ALA A 70 -4.19 -8.32 -21.73
CA ALA A 70 -5.18 -9.13 -22.41
C ALA A 70 -4.61 -9.53 -23.79
N PRO A 71 -4.78 -10.79 -24.22
CA PRO A 71 -4.42 -11.17 -25.58
C PRO A 71 -5.13 -10.22 -26.56
N PRO A 72 -4.47 -9.83 -27.67
CA PRO A 72 -5.11 -8.98 -28.66
C PRO A 72 -6.44 -9.60 -29.07
N ALA A 73 -7.50 -8.79 -29.10
CA ALA A 73 -8.70 -9.20 -29.79
C ALA A 73 -8.33 -9.50 -31.26
N ASP A 74 -8.97 -10.49 -31.89
CA ASP A 74 -8.74 -10.89 -33.30
C ASP A 74 -8.91 -9.74 -34.32
N THR A 75 -9.24 -8.54 -33.86
CA THR A 75 -9.44 -7.31 -34.63
C THR A 75 -8.45 -6.18 -34.29
N ALA A 76 -7.43 -6.43 -33.46
CA ALA A 76 -6.41 -5.41 -33.17
C ALA A 76 -5.53 -5.18 -34.42
N PRO A 77 -5.38 -3.94 -34.91
CA PRO A 77 -4.57 -3.67 -36.09
C PRO A 77 -3.11 -4.07 -35.85
N GLU A 78 -2.52 -4.76 -36.84
CA GLU A 78 -1.09 -5.07 -36.87
C GLU A 78 -0.28 -3.77 -36.65
N GLY A 79 0.52 -3.73 -35.58
CA GLY A 79 1.34 -2.56 -35.22
C GLY A 79 0.88 -1.80 -33.96
N ALA A 80 -0.27 -2.13 -33.36
CA ALA A 80 -0.56 -1.75 -31.98
C ALA A 80 0.37 -2.56 -31.06
N GLY A 81 1.55 -2.02 -30.75
CA GLY A 81 2.57 -2.70 -29.94
C GLY A 81 1.94 -3.40 -28.73
N ALA A 82 2.29 -4.67 -28.53
CA ALA A 82 1.81 -5.50 -27.43
C ALA A 82 1.85 -4.69 -26.14
N GLY A 83 0.68 -4.21 -25.70
CA GLY A 83 0.58 -3.32 -24.55
C GLY A 83 1.17 -4.05 -23.37
N GLY A 84 2.30 -3.58 -22.83
CA GLY A 84 2.97 -4.26 -21.71
C GLY A 84 1.98 -4.46 -20.56
N GLY A 85 2.05 -5.61 -19.89
CA GLY A 85 1.22 -5.91 -18.73
C GLY A 85 1.30 -4.83 -17.64
N LEU A 86 0.31 -4.80 -16.76
CA LEU A 86 0.26 -3.85 -15.66
C LEU A 86 1.05 -4.36 -14.45
N LEU A 87 1.67 -3.44 -13.72
CA LEU A 87 2.28 -3.71 -12.42
C LEU A 87 1.41 -3.11 -11.32
N CYS A 88 0.71 -3.95 -10.57
CA CYS A 88 -0.24 -3.55 -9.54
C CYS A 88 0.44 -3.46 -8.18
N VAL A 89 0.48 -2.25 -7.61
CA VAL A 89 1.04 -1.99 -6.29
C VAL A 89 0.03 -2.38 -5.22
N ASN A 90 0.41 -3.32 -4.35
CA ASN A 90 -0.36 -3.72 -3.17
C ASN A 90 0.00 -2.86 -1.98
N HIS A 91 1.29 -2.79 -1.66
CA HIS A 91 1.81 -2.07 -0.51
C HIS A 91 3.18 -1.46 -0.82
N VAL A 92 3.46 -0.33 -0.18
CA VAL A 92 4.76 0.33 -0.19
C VAL A 92 5.11 0.70 1.24
N TYR A 93 6.27 0.23 1.67
CA TYR A 93 6.81 0.44 3.01
C TYR A 93 8.25 0.92 2.92
N GLY A 94 8.82 1.34 4.04
CA GLY A 94 10.26 1.60 4.14
C GLY A 94 11.10 0.41 3.68
N GLY A 95 12.22 0.71 3.03
CA GLY A 95 12.99 -0.22 2.20
C GLY A 95 14.24 -0.74 2.88
N TRP A 96 15.40 -0.57 2.20
CA TRP A 96 16.71 -1.06 2.64
C TRP A 96 16.81 -2.56 2.90
N GLY A 97 16.00 -3.36 2.21
CA GLY A 97 15.94 -4.81 2.43
C GLY A 97 15.01 -5.22 3.57
N ARG A 98 14.24 -4.31 4.15
CA ARG A 98 13.11 -4.63 5.03
C ARG A 98 12.15 -5.59 4.32
N PHE A 99 11.54 -6.49 5.09
CA PHE A 99 10.68 -7.60 4.64
C PHE A 99 11.36 -8.74 3.89
N THR A 100 12.42 -8.49 3.11
CA THR A 100 13.13 -9.53 2.34
C THR A 100 14.34 -10.09 3.09
N SER A 101 14.97 -9.30 3.96
CA SER A 101 16.19 -9.66 4.69
C SER A 101 16.06 -10.92 5.54
N ARG A 102 14.87 -11.19 6.08
CA ARG A 102 14.56 -12.39 6.87
C ARG A 102 14.73 -13.72 6.13
N PHE A 103 14.76 -13.69 4.81
CA PHE A 103 14.94 -14.89 3.99
C PHE A 103 16.40 -15.15 3.64
N LEU A 104 17.30 -14.20 3.94
CA LEU A 104 18.70 -14.27 3.53
C LEU A 104 19.47 -15.40 4.23
N ASP A 105 19.09 -15.77 5.45
CA ASP A 105 19.69 -16.92 6.15
C ASP A 105 19.38 -18.26 5.47
N GLY A 106 18.32 -18.32 4.66
CA GLY A 106 17.96 -19.48 3.83
C GLY A 106 18.57 -19.46 2.43
N LEU A 107 19.35 -18.43 2.09
CA LEU A 107 19.98 -18.27 0.78
C LEU A 107 21.51 -18.41 0.89
N PRO A 108 22.23 -18.63 -0.23
CA PRO A 108 23.69 -18.66 -0.20
C PRO A 108 24.26 -17.37 0.44
N PRO A 109 25.34 -17.43 1.24
CA PRO A 109 25.89 -16.25 1.94
C PRO A 109 26.25 -15.07 1.02
N ALA A 110 26.46 -15.33 -0.27
CA ALA A 110 26.67 -14.30 -1.27
C ALA A 110 25.45 -13.36 -1.44
N ALA A 111 24.23 -13.84 -1.17
CA ALA A 111 23.00 -13.05 -1.22
C ALA A 111 22.99 -11.95 -0.16
N ALA A 112 23.29 -12.29 1.11
CA ALA A 112 23.40 -11.31 2.19
C ALA A 112 24.49 -10.27 1.89
N ARG A 113 25.65 -10.71 1.38
CA ARG A 113 26.72 -9.78 0.94
C ARG A 113 26.28 -8.88 -0.21
N ALA A 114 25.49 -9.38 -1.15
CA ALA A 114 24.97 -8.57 -2.25
C ALA A 114 23.99 -7.51 -1.75
N VAL A 115 23.05 -7.88 -0.88
CA VAL A 115 22.11 -6.92 -0.26
C VAL A 115 22.84 -5.87 0.56
N ALA A 116 23.82 -6.27 1.38
CA ALA A 116 24.64 -5.34 2.16
C ALA A 116 25.40 -4.33 1.27
N ARG A 117 25.93 -4.80 0.12
CA ARG A 117 26.56 -3.90 -0.87
C ARG A 117 25.58 -2.90 -1.47
N GLU A 118 24.37 -3.33 -1.83
CA GLU A 118 23.35 -2.42 -2.37
C GLU A 118 22.87 -1.41 -1.33
N ILE A 119 22.74 -1.81 -0.06
CA ILE A 119 22.44 -0.88 1.04
C ILE A 119 23.54 0.17 1.15
N ARG A 120 24.81 -0.25 1.23
CA ARG A 120 25.95 0.69 1.32
C ARG A 120 26.00 1.63 0.13
N ARG A 121 25.82 1.11 -1.08
CA ARG A 121 25.76 1.89 -2.31
C ARG A 121 24.63 2.93 -2.28
N GLY A 122 23.44 2.54 -1.82
CA GLY A 122 22.27 3.42 -1.77
C GLY A 122 22.41 4.52 -0.72
N LEU A 123 23.02 4.22 0.43
CA LEU A 123 23.29 5.23 1.46
C LEU A 123 24.34 6.26 1.02
N GLY A 124 25.24 5.86 0.11
CA GLY A 124 26.26 6.72 -0.48
C GLY A 124 27.60 6.64 0.24
N ASP A 125 28.62 7.20 -0.41
CA ASP A 125 29.98 7.21 0.11
C ASP A 125 30.08 8.07 1.38
N GLY A 126 30.78 7.55 2.39
CA GLY A 126 30.93 8.23 3.68
C GLY A 126 29.77 8.02 4.67
N ALA A 127 28.71 7.32 4.27
CA ALA A 127 27.62 6.96 5.19
C ALA A 127 28.11 6.03 6.30
N ARG A 128 27.71 6.30 7.55
CA ARG A 128 28.02 5.46 8.70
C ARG A 128 26.80 4.63 9.07
N ALA A 129 26.60 3.55 8.32
CA ALA A 129 25.45 2.68 8.47
C ALA A 129 25.52 1.85 9.77
N ALA A 130 24.47 1.90 10.56
CA ALA A 130 24.27 1.02 11.71
C ALA A 130 22.86 0.42 11.68
N GLN A 131 22.70 -0.78 12.23
CA GLN A 131 21.39 -1.42 12.34
C GLN A 131 20.94 -1.55 13.78
N ILE A 132 19.65 -1.33 14.01
CA ILE A 132 18.99 -1.79 15.22
C ILE A 132 18.14 -3.02 14.88
N ARG A 133 18.36 -4.12 15.61
CA ARG A 133 17.74 -5.44 15.30
C ARG A 133 16.91 -6.01 16.47
N PRO A 134 15.88 -5.30 16.96
CA PRO A 134 15.05 -5.80 18.04
C PRO A 134 14.16 -6.94 17.56
N VAL A 135 14.26 -8.11 18.19
CA VAL A 135 13.41 -9.27 17.83
C VAL A 135 11.98 -9.08 18.32
N GLY A 136 11.77 -8.47 19.48
CA GLY A 136 10.44 -8.17 20.02
C GLY A 136 9.54 -9.41 20.20
N GLY A 137 10.12 -10.60 20.40
CA GLY A 137 9.39 -11.87 20.47
C GLY A 137 8.74 -12.31 19.14
N PHE A 138 9.14 -11.71 18.02
CA PHE A 138 8.55 -11.96 16.71
C PHE A 138 9.60 -12.55 15.76
N ASN A 139 9.56 -13.86 15.50
CA ASN A 139 10.57 -14.57 14.69
C ASN A 139 10.77 -13.99 13.28
N ALA A 140 9.75 -13.29 12.77
CA ALA A 140 9.81 -12.60 11.50
C ALA A 140 10.74 -11.36 11.48
N ASN A 141 11.26 -10.93 12.64
CA ASN A 141 12.31 -9.92 12.76
C ASN A 141 13.73 -10.49 12.68
N LEU A 142 13.89 -11.81 12.65
CA LEU A 142 15.21 -12.42 12.51
C LEU A 142 15.73 -12.21 11.09
N HIS A 143 16.94 -11.68 10.98
CA HIS A 143 17.67 -11.44 9.73
C HIS A 143 19.18 -11.23 10.04
N PRO A 144 20.08 -11.48 9.07
CA PRO A 144 21.50 -11.21 9.24
C PRO A 144 21.77 -9.71 9.43
N LEU A 145 22.95 -9.39 9.98
CA LEU A 145 23.46 -8.02 9.98
C LEU A 145 23.90 -7.67 8.54
N LEU A 146 23.36 -6.58 8.01
CA LEU A 146 23.55 -6.07 6.64
C LEU A 146 24.22 -4.68 6.60
N ALA A 147 24.38 -4.01 7.74
CA ALA A 147 25.16 -2.79 7.92
C ALA A 147 26.50 -3.09 8.61
N ASP A 148 27.35 -2.07 8.72
CA ASP A 148 28.72 -2.21 9.23
C ASP A 148 28.77 -2.37 10.76
N ALA A 149 27.73 -1.92 11.47
CA ALA A 149 27.63 -2.00 12.92
C ALA A 149 26.20 -2.31 13.38
N GLU A 150 26.09 -2.87 14.59
CA GLU A 150 24.84 -3.07 15.30
C GLU A 150 24.76 -2.16 16.51
N ILE A 151 23.59 -1.54 16.71
CA ILE A 151 23.19 -0.84 17.92
C ILE A 151 22.35 -1.80 18.77
N GLY A 152 22.73 -1.99 20.03
CA GLY A 152 21.99 -2.86 20.93
C GLY A 152 22.32 -2.69 22.42
N PRO A 153 21.58 -3.37 23.30
CA PRO A 153 21.78 -3.26 24.75
C PRO A 153 22.98 -4.08 25.26
N ASP A 154 23.41 -5.11 24.52
CA ASP A 154 24.49 -6.01 24.90
C ASP A 154 25.77 -5.71 24.11
N ARG A 155 26.79 -5.16 24.79
CA ARG A 155 28.09 -4.81 24.20
C ARG A 155 28.91 -6.02 23.74
N HIS A 156 28.58 -7.23 24.19
CA HIS A 156 29.22 -8.45 23.69
C HIS A 156 28.70 -8.86 22.30
N ARG A 157 27.52 -8.35 21.91
CA ARG A 157 26.86 -8.70 20.64
C ARG A 157 26.73 -7.52 19.69
N ALA A 158 26.65 -6.30 20.21
CA ALA A 158 26.52 -5.07 19.44
C ALA A 158 27.77 -4.20 19.60
N ALA A 159 28.27 -3.69 18.48
CA ALA A 159 29.45 -2.80 18.46
C ALA A 159 29.16 -1.41 19.07
N ILE A 160 27.88 -0.99 19.07
CA ILE A 160 27.43 0.30 19.59
C ILE A 160 26.34 0.04 20.64
N SER A 161 26.47 0.63 21.83
CA SER A 161 25.39 0.59 22.81
C SER A 161 24.34 1.66 22.53
N GLU A 162 23.07 1.40 22.88
CA GLU A 162 22.03 2.43 22.87
C GLU A 162 22.45 3.69 23.66
N SER A 163 23.23 3.54 24.74
CA SER A 163 23.74 4.67 25.54
C SER A 163 24.85 5.49 24.89
N ASP A 164 25.44 4.99 23.80
CA ASP A 164 26.55 5.66 23.10
C ASP A 164 26.05 6.64 22.05
N VAL A 165 24.73 6.72 21.81
CA VAL A 165 24.13 7.49 20.73
C VAL A 165 23.29 8.62 21.28
N ASP A 166 23.59 9.84 20.83
CA ASP A 166 22.79 11.04 21.10
C ASP A 166 21.82 11.31 19.95
N LEU A 167 20.61 11.76 20.25
CA LEU A 167 19.73 12.40 19.26
C LEU A 167 20.05 13.90 19.23
N VAL A 168 20.47 14.41 18.08
CA VAL A 168 20.91 15.80 17.92
C VAL A 168 20.18 16.47 16.77
N HIS A 169 20.03 17.79 16.83
CA HIS A 169 19.68 18.60 15.66
C HIS A 169 20.97 18.93 14.90
N ASP A 170 21.03 18.53 13.64
CA ASP A 170 22.07 18.96 12.70
C ASP A 170 21.62 20.25 12.02
N PRO A 171 22.21 21.42 12.36
CA PRO A 171 21.78 22.70 11.81
C PRO A 171 22.13 22.86 10.32
N ALA A 172 23.06 22.06 9.77
CA ALA A 172 23.44 22.16 8.36
C ALA A 172 22.38 21.55 7.44
N SER A 173 21.78 20.43 7.84
CA SER A 173 20.72 19.75 7.09
C SER A 173 19.31 20.06 7.62
N ASP A 174 19.20 20.72 8.78
CA ASP A 174 17.97 20.95 9.54
C ASP A 174 17.22 19.64 9.86
N GLN A 175 17.99 18.62 10.29
CA GLN A 175 17.47 17.28 10.58
C GLN A 175 17.77 16.85 12.01
N LEU A 176 16.88 16.03 12.57
CA LEU A 176 17.22 15.23 13.73
C LEU A 176 18.06 14.03 13.27
N ARG A 177 19.24 13.86 13.85
CA ARG A 177 20.21 12.83 13.50
C ARG A 177 20.70 12.10 14.74
N LEU A 178 21.11 10.86 14.54
CA LEU A 178 21.74 10.05 15.57
C LEU A 178 23.25 10.24 15.49
N ARG A 179 23.89 10.59 16.60
CA ARG A 179 25.32 10.90 16.68
C ARG A 179 26.02 9.98 17.66
N LEU A 180 27.13 9.38 17.25
CA LEU A 180 27.97 8.59 18.14
C LEU A 180 28.73 9.52 19.10
N ARG A 181 28.54 9.34 20.41
CA ARG A 181 29.10 10.22 21.45
C ARG A 181 30.63 10.26 21.44
N ALA A 182 31.26 9.10 21.21
CA ALA A 182 32.71 8.97 21.29
C ALA A 182 33.46 9.71 20.17
N THR A 183 32.88 9.76 18.96
CA THR A 183 33.53 10.32 17.76
C THR A 183 32.89 11.61 17.27
N GLY A 184 31.64 11.87 17.64
CA GLY A 184 30.84 12.96 17.09
C GLY A 184 30.27 12.69 15.69
N GLU A 185 30.52 11.50 15.12
CA GLU A 185 30.05 11.12 13.79
C GLU A 185 28.52 10.91 13.76
N LEU A 186 27.88 11.35 12.67
CA LEU A 186 26.46 11.08 12.42
C LEU A 186 26.29 9.67 11.86
N LEU A 187 25.21 9.00 12.28
CA LEU A 187 24.85 7.65 11.87
C LEU A 187 23.70 7.67 10.86
N ASP A 188 23.66 6.63 10.04
CA ASP A 188 22.50 6.22 9.23
C ASP A 188 21.94 4.93 9.83
N VAL A 189 20.88 5.04 10.61
CA VAL A 189 20.35 3.93 11.41
C VAL A 189 19.17 3.27 10.70
N LEU A 190 19.33 1.99 10.42
CA LEU A 190 18.37 1.17 9.71
C LEU A 190 17.66 0.18 10.63
N TYR A 191 16.33 0.16 10.55
CA TYR A 191 15.51 -0.92 11.08
C TYR A 191 14.93 -1.75 9.93
N LEU A 192 15.43 -2.97 9.77
CA LEU A 192 15.05 -3.86 8.67
C LEU A 192 14.07 -4.98 9.08
N GLY A 193 13.57 -4.92 10.32
CA GLY A 193 12.62 -5.89 10.86
C GLY A 193 11.23 -5.79 10.25
N PHE A 194 10.48 -6.89 10.32
CA PHE A 194 9.13 -7.01 9.79
C PHE A 194 8.07 -6.38 10.71
N LEU A 195 8.27 -6.48 12.02
CA LEU A 195 7.35 -5.98 13.05
C LEU A 195 7.16 -4.47 12.85
N ALA A 196 5.91 -4.02 12.95
CA ALA A 196 5.61 -2.61 12.83
C ALA A 196 6.32 -1.82 13.95
N PRO A 197 7.00 -0.70 13.67
CA PRO A 197 7.72 0.09 14.67
C PRO A 197 6.88 0.45 15.90
N VAL A 198 5.58 0.70 15.69
CA VAL A 198 4.61 1.01 16.75
C VAL A 198 4.38 -0.13 17.76
N MET A 199 4.80 -1.36 17.43
CA MET A 199 4.74 -2.52 18.32
C MET A 199 6.04 -2.76 19.09
N LEU A 200 7.09 -1.98 18.82
CA LEU A 200 8.36 -2.08 19.53
C LEU A 200 8.38 -1.13 20.75
N PRO A 201 9.24 -1.39 21.75
CA PRO A 201 9.37 -0.53 22.91
C PRO A 201 9.64 0.94 22.51
N GLN A 202 8.91 1.87 23.14
CA GLN A 202 8.98 3.30 22.82
C GLN A 202 10.40 3.88 22.88
N ARG A 203 11.26 3.37 23.77
CA ARG A 203 12.67 3.78 23.86
C ARG A 203 13.44 3.63 22.54
N LEU A 204 12.99 2.74 21.65
CA LEU A 204 13.63 2.49 20.37
C LEU A 204 13.20 3.48 19.27
N ALA A 205 12.15 4.27 19.50
CA ALA A 205 11.54 5.12 18.48
C ALA A 205 12.52 6.02 17.71
N PRO A 206 13.54 6.66 18.33
CA PRO A 206 14.52 7.45 17.59
C PRO A 206 15.28 6.64 16.54
N PHE A 207 15.66 5.40 16.87
CA PHE A 207 16.37 4.50 15.96
C PHE A 207 15.48 3.94 14.84
N LEU A 208 14.17 3.78 15.10
CA LEU A 208 13.22 3.24 14.14
C LEU A 208 12.76 4.28 13.10
N CYS A 209 13.04 5.56 13.34
CA CYS A 209 12.54 6.70 12.57
C CYS A 209 13.65 7.59 11.98
N ASP A 210 14.90 7.13 11.97
CA ASP A 210 16.03 7.93 11.48
C ASP A 210 15.87 8.29 9.98
N HIS A 211 15.57 7.31 9.12
CA HIS A 211 15.27 7.56 7.72
C HIS A 211 13.78 7.94 7.51
N PRO A 212 13.46 8.85 6.55
CA PRO A 212 12.11 9.39 6.32
C PRO A 212 11.21 8.41 5.54
N GLU A 213 11.11 7.18 6.03
CA GLU A 213 10.46 6.07 5.33
C GLU A 213 9.19 5.64 6.03
N GLY A 214 8.06 6.07 5.46
CA GLY A 214 6.73 5.73 5.94
C GLY A 214 6.03 4.64 5.13
N VAL A 215 4.82 4.32 5.56
CA VAL A 215 3.84 3.61 4.74
C VAL A 215 3.29 4.60 3.71
N VAL A 216 3.29 4.24 2.42
CA VAL A 216 2.71 5.10 1.37
C VAL A 216 1.29 4.63 1.06
N ASP A 217 0.35 5.58 1.01
CA ASP A 217 -1.05 5.34 0.63
C ASP A 217 -1.52 6.33 -0.45
N PHE A 218 -1.68 5.83 -1.67
CA PHE A 218 -2.14 6.62 -2.82
C PHE A 218 -3.64 6.92 -2.81
N ARG A 219 -4.44 6.23 -1.99
CA ARG A 219 -5.91 6.35 -1.99
C ARG A 219 -6.39 7.73 -1.54
N GLN A 220 -5.56 8.45 -0.78
CA GLN A 220 -5.87 9.81 -0.35
C GLN A 220 -5.80 10.84 -1.48
N LEU A 221 -5.28 10.46 -2.65
CA LEU A 221 -5.11 11.31 -3.83
C LEU A 221 -6.28 11.15 -4.82
N LEU A 222 -7.13 10.15 -4.62
CA LEU A 222 -8.19 9.78 -5.55
C LEU A 222 -9.46 10.62 -5.35
N PRO A 223 -10.11 11.08 -6.45
CA PRO A 223 -11.45 11.62 -6.36
C PRO A 223 -12.43 10.55 -5.88
N ARG A 224 -13.49 10.99 -5.19
CA ARG A 224 -14.57 10.14 -4.67
C ARG A 224 -15.87 10.58 -5.29
N THR A 225 -16.60 9.67 -5.90
CA THR A 225 -17.93 9.94 -6.46
C THR A 225 -18.96 9.14 -5.69
N ALA A 226 -19.97 9.83 -5.16
CA ALA A 226 -21.10 9.19 -4.50
C ALA A 226 -22.30 9.13 -5.45
N PHE A 227 -22.96 7.99 -5.55
CA PHE A 227 -24.16 7.81 -6.38
C PHE A 227 -25.25 7.04 -5.60
N PRO A 228 -26.54 7.24 -5.93
CA PRO A 228 -27.64 6.60 -5.21
C PRO A 228 -27.66 5.08 -5.46
N ALA A 229 -28.06 4.33 -4.44
CA ALA A 229 -28.34 2.90 -4.49
C ALA A 229 -29.44 2.57 -3.46
N PRO A 230 -30.13 1.42 -3.56
CA PRO A 230 -31.02 0.96 -2.50
C PRO A 230 -30.33 1.01 -1.13
N GLY A 231 -31.01 1.59 -0.13
CA GLY A 231 -30.47 1.73 1.22
C GLY A 231 -29.44 2.87 1.43
N GLY A 232 -29.14 3.71 0.42
CA GLY A 232 -28.34 4.93 0.63
C GLY A 232 -27.50 5.37 -0.58
N ARG A 233 -26.22 5.65 -0.34
CA ARG A 233 -25.27 6.10 -1.37
C ARG A 233 -24.02 5.24 -1.36
N VAL A 234 -23.60 4.78 -2.54
CA VAL A 234 -22.31 4.10 -2.72
C VAL A 234 -21.25 5.12 -3.09
N VAL A 235 -20.08 5.02 -2.47
CA VAL A 235 -18.91 5.85 -2.84
C VAL A 235 -17.96 5.01 -3.68
N ARG A 236 -17.70 5.45 -4.91
CA ARG A 236 -16.72 4.86 -5.81
C ARG A 236 -15.45 5.68 -5.88
N THR A 237 -14.31 5.00 -5.89
CA THR A 237 -13.00 5.57 -6.24
C THR A 237 -12.48 4.88 -7.51
N PRO A 238 -11.99 5.64 -8.50
CA PRO A 238 -11.46 5.05 -9.73
C PRO A 238 -10.14 4.35 -9.48
N ARG A 239 -9.69 3.56 -10.46
CA ARG A 239 -8.33 3.04 -10.49
C ARG A 239 -7.35 4.21 -10.68
N LEU A 240 -6.26 4.26 -9.92
CA LEU A 240 -5.17 5.22 -10.14
C LEU A 240 -4.03 4.53 -10.87
N ARG A 241 -3.64 5.09 -12.02
CA ARG A 241 -2.55 4.57 -12.84
C ARG A 241 -1.52 5.65 -13.14
N HIS A 242 -0.25 5.25 -13.18
CA HIS A 242 0.83 6.05 -13.75
C HIS A 242 1.63 5.16 -14.70
N ARG A 243 1.56 5.44 -16.00
CA ARG A 243 2.12 4.57 -17.06
C ARG A 243 1.56 3.14 -16.93
N HIS A 244 2.40 2.11 -16.83
CA HIS A 244 1.97 0.71 -16.66
C HIS A 244 1.78 0.32 -15.18
N VAL A 245 1.93 1.25 -14.23
CA VAL A 245 1.84 0.95 -12.80
C VAL A 245 0.47 1.35 -12.26
N VAL A 246 -0.26 0.39 -11.69
CA VAL A 246 -1.50 0.64 -10.96
C VAL A 246 -1.15 0.93 -9.51
N LEU A 247 -1.36 2.19 -9.10
CA LEU A 247 -1.03 2.70 -7.76
C LEU A 247 -2.17 2.48 -6.75
N ALA A 248 -3.41 2.42 -7.24
CA ALA A 248 -4.58 2.08 -6.45
C ALA A 248 -5.63 1.43 -7.34
N ARG A 249 -6.28 0.38 -6.83
CA ARG A 249 -7.37 -0.31 -7.52
C ARG A 249 -8.70 0.43 -7.35
N ARG A 250 -9.60 0.25 -8.30
CA ARG A 250 -10.98 0.73 -8.23
C ARG A 250 -11.69 0.12 -7.02
N ARG A 251 -12.49 0.92 -6.31
CA ARG A 251 -13.23 0.48 -5.12
C ARG A 251 -14.64 1.04 -5.07
N TRP A 252 -15.52 0.33 -4.38
CA TRP A 252 -16.88 0.73 -4.02
C TRP A 252 -17.09 0.53 -2.52
N HIS A 253 -17.41 1.61 -1.82
CA HIS A 253 -17.80 1.57 -0.42
C HIS A 253 -19.32 1.51 -0.32
N LEU A 254 -19.81 0.38 0.16
CA LEU A 254 -21.22 0.13 0.45
C LEU A 254 -21.42 0.34 1.95
N PRO A 255 -22.06 1.46 2.37
CA PRO A 255 -22.37 1.67 3.77
C PRO A 255 -23.41 0.66 4.27
N GLU A 256 -23.59 0.61 5.59
CA GLU A 256 -24.49 -0.33 6.28
C GLU A 256 -25.88 -0.47 5.63
N GLY A 257 -26.57 0.65 5.34
CA GLY A 257 -27.90 0.61 4.74
C GLY A 257 -27.93 -0.01 3.33
N VAL A 258 -26.91 0.26 2.51
CA VAL A 258 -26.77 -0.35 1.17
C VAL A 258 -26.45 -1.83 1.28
N LEU A 259 -25.60 -2.20 2.24
CA LEU A 259 -25.29 -3.60 2.51
C LEU A 259 -26.51 -4.39 2.99
N ALA A 260 -27.36 -3.77 3.83
CA ALA A 260 -28.60 -4.37 4.28
C ALA A 260 -29.57 -4.61 3.11
N ALA A 261 -29.72 -3.64 2.21
CA ALA A 261 -30.53 -3.80 1.01
C ALA A 261 -30.00 -4.90 0.07
N LEU A 262 -28.69 -4.96 -0.17
CA LEU A 262 -28.07 -6.05 -0.93
C LEU A 262 -28.36 -7.41 -0.29
N ARG A 263 -28.23 -7.53 1.04
CA ARG A 263 -28.50 -8.79 1.75
C ARG A 263 -29.97 -9.21 1.68
N ALA A 264 -30.90 -8.25 1.73
CA ALA A 264 -32.33 -8.52 1.55
C ALA A 264 -32.61 -9.04 0.14
N ASP A 265 -32.11 -8.35 -0.89
CA ASP A 265 -32.30 -8.78 -2.29
C ASP A 265 -31.70 -10.17 -2.58
N LEU A 266 -30.56 -10.51 -1.96
CA LEU A 266 -29.96 -11.84 -2.08
C LEU A 266 -30.78 -12.92 -1.37
N ALA A 267 -31.50 -12.58 -0.29
CA ALA A 267 -32.33 -13.51 0.45
C ALA A 267 -33.70 -13.73 -0.20
N ASP A 268 -34.22 -12.70 -0.88
CA ASP A 268 -35.50 -12.73 -1.60
C ASP A 268 -35.37 -13.30 -3.03
N ASP A 269 -34.16 -13.66 -3.47
CA ASP A 269 -33.94 -14.30 -4.77
C ASP A 269 -34.62 -15.69 -4.78
N PRO A 270 -35.50 -16.00 -5.75
CA PRO A 270 -36.25 -17.25 -5.77
C PRO A 270 -35.39 -18.50 -6.03
N GLY A 271 -34.16 -18.36 -6.50
CA GLY A 271 -33.26 -19.49 -6.78
C GLY A 271 -32.44 -19.96 -5.57
N ASP A 272 -32.04 -21.24 -5.57
CA ASP A 272 -31.09 -21.81 -4.58
C ASP A 272 -29.71 -21.10 -4.57
N VAL A 273 -29.41 -20.36 -5.64
CA VAL A 273 -28.24 -19.50 -5.78
C VAL A 273 -28.75 -18.12 -6.20
N PRO A 274 -28.36 -17.04 -5.50
CA PRO A 274 -28.94 -15.71 -5.73
C PRO A 274 -28.32 -15.00 -6.95
N VAL A 275 -28.41 -15.64 -8.13
CA VAL A 275 -27.77 -15.19 -9.37
C VAL A 275 -28.43 -13.91 -9.90
N ALA A 276 -29.76 -13.84 -9.88
CA ALA A 276 -30.49 -12.70 -10.43
C ALA A 276 -30.24 -11.43 -9.60
N ALA A 277 -30.29 -11.54 -8.27
CA ALA A 277 -29.95 -10.46 -7.35
C ALA A 277 -28.49 -10.00 -7.54
N ALA A 278 -27.54 -10.94 -7.59
CA ALA A 278 -26.14 -10.61 -7.81
C ALA A 278 -25.91 -9.90 -9.15
N ALA A 279 -26.56 -10.36 -10.24
CA ALA A 279 -26.48 -9.74 -11.56
C ALA A 279 -27.06 -8.32 -11.58
N ARG A 280 -28.23 -8.09 -10.94
CA ARG A 280 -28.84 -6.76 -10.79
C ARG A 280 -27.90 -5.79 -10.06
N TRP A 281 -27.34 -6.20 -8.93
CA TRP A 281 -26.41 -5.37 -8.17
C TRP A 281 -25.09 -5.11 -8.92
N ARG A 282 -24.60 -6.10 -9.68
CA ARG A 282 -23.45 -5.90 -10.58
C ARG A 282 -23.72 -4.82 -11.62
N ALA A 283 -24.86 -4.90 -12.30
CA ALA A 283 -25.26 -3.93 -13.31
C ALA A 283 -25.47 -2.54 -12.70
N LEU A 284 -26.18 -2.46 -11.57
CA LEU A 284 -26.46 -1.21 -10.86
C LEU A 284 -25.19 -0.47 -10.44
N LEU A 285 -24.21 -1.20 -9.91
CA LEU A 285 -22.99 -0.61 -9.34
C LEU A 285 -21.81 -0.59 -10.33
N GLY A 286 -21.95 -1.18 -11.51
CA GLY A 286 -20.88 -1.37 -12.49
C GLY A 286 -19.74 -2.22 -11.94
N LEU A 287 -20.05 -3.28 -11.19
CA LEU A 287 -19.03 -4.12 -10.56
C LEU A 287 -18.43 -5.12 -11.57
N PRO A 288 -17.10 -5.34 -11.54
CA PRO A 288 -16.50 -6.50 -12.19
C PRO A 288 -16.98 -7.79 -11.54
N GLU A 289 -16.80 -8.91 -12.25
CA GLU A 289 -17.15 -10.24 -11.76
C GLU A 289 -16.31 -10.66 -10.55
N GLN A 290 -15.00 -10.41 -10.62
CA GLN A 290 -14.07 -10.75 -9.55
C GLN A 290 -13.67 -9.51 -8.73
N LEU A 291 -13.78 -9.67 -7.42
CA LEU A 291 -13.62 -8.62 -6.42
C LEU A 291 -12.85 -9.15 -5.21
N PHE A 292 -12.34 -8.24 -4.41
CA PHE A 292 -11.99 -8.49 -3.02
C PHE A 292 -12.97 -7.75 -2.11
N LEU A 293 -13.50 -8.47 -1.12
CA LEU A 293 -14.37 -7.93 -0.08
C LEU A 293 -13.50 -7.55 1.12
N HIS A 294 -13.51 -6.26 1.48
CA HIS A 294 -12.78 -5.71 2.62
C HIS A 294 -13.76 -5.18 3.69
N PRO A 295 -13.39 -5.21 4.98
CA PRO A 295 -14.09 -4.44 5.99
C PRO A 295 -13.93 -2.94 5.73
N VAL A 296 -14.95 -2.15 6.10
CA VAL A 296 -14.83 -0.69 6.17
C VAL A 296 -13.77 -0.32 7.21
N PRO A 297 -12.76 0.50 6.86
CA PRO A 297 -11.75 0.94 7.81
C PRO A 297 -12.37 1.65 9.01
N LEU A 298 -11.87 1.31 10.19
CA LEU A 298 -12.20 2.03 11.42
C LEU A 298 -11.59 3.44 11.40
N PRO A 299 -12.32 4.47 11.85
CA PRO A 299 -11.68 5.72 12.22
C PRO A 299 -10.61 5.45 13.28
N PRO A 300 -9.40 6.03 13.16
CA PRO A 300 -8.38 5.86 14.18
C PRO A 300 -8.85 6.48 15.51
N ALA A 301 -8.65 5.77 16.62
CA ALA A 301 -8.90 6.27 17.96
C ALA A 301 -7.79 7.22 18.45
N GLY A 302 -6.73 7.42 17.65
CA GLY A 302 -5.60 8.31 17.95
C GLY A 302 -4.50 7.63 18.75
N ARG A 303 -4.60 6.32 18.98
CA ARG A 303 -3.64 5.51 19.71
C ARG A 303 -3.00 4.52 18.75
N ALA A 304 -1.87 4.89 18.16
CA ALA A 304 -1.29 4.19 17.01
C ALA A 304 -1.11 2.67 17.22
N ALA A 305 -0.70 2.23 18.42
CA ALA A 305 -0.55 0.81 18.73
C ALA A 305 -1.90 0.07 18.79
N GLU A 306 -2.89 0.65 19.45
CA GLU A 306 -4.24 0.09 19.55
C GLU A 306 -4.95 0.08 18.19
N ASP A 307 -4.83 1.16 17.43
CA ASP A 307 -5.35 1.30 16.08
C ASP A 307 -4.74 0.24 15.14
N PHE A 308 -3.43 0.00 15.26
CA PHE A 308 -2.76 -1.06 14.52
C PHE A 308 -3.26 -2.45 14.92
N LEU A 309 -3.38 -2.74 16.22
CA LEU A 309 -3.92 -4.02 16.70
C LEU A 309 -5.38 -4.24 16.26
N ALA A 310 -6.21 -3.20 16.29
CA ALA A 310 -7.58 -3.25 15.79
C ALA A 310 -7.61 -3.57 14.29
N SER A 311 -6.71 -2.99 13.51
CA SER A 311 -6.57 -3.29 12.08
C SER A 311 -6.14 -4.74 11.81
N LEU A 312 -5.28 -5.32 12.65
CA LEU A 312 -4.84 -6.72 12.52
C LEU A 312 -5.96 -7.72 12.85
N ARG A 313 -6.87 -7.35 13.75
CA ARG A 313 -8.05 -8.14 14.14
C ARG A 313 -9.20 -8.03 13.15
N ALA A 314 -9.18 -7.03 12.27
CA ALA A 314 -10.21 -6.88 11.24
C ALA A 314 -10.20 -8.09 10.30
N PRO A 315 -11.38 -8.52 9.78
CA PRO A 315 -11.45 -9.60 8.81
C PRO A 315 -10.49 -9.36 7.63
N LYS A 316 -9.75 -10.39 7.24
CA LYS A 316 -8.87 -10.31 6.08
C LYS A 316 -9.70 -10.12 4.81
N PRO A 317 -9.14 -9.45 3.78
CA PRO A 317 -9.81 -9.35 2.49
C PRO A 317 -10.16 -10.73 1.94
N GLN A 318 -11.42 -10.91 1.52
CA GLN A 318 -11.94 -12.17 1.00
C GLN A 318 -12.08 -12.09 -0.53
N PRO A 319 -11.46 -12.98 -1.31
CA PRO A 319 -11.73 -13.06 -2.76
C PRO A 319 -13.20 -13.44 -2.99
N LEU A 320 -13.86 -12.72 -3.90
CA LEU A 320 -15.26 -12.86 -4.28
C LEU A 320 -15.35 -12.95 -5.80
N ASP A 321 -16.06 -13.96 -6.29
CA ASP A 321 -16.29 -14.20 -7.72
C ASP A 321 -17.80 -14.29 -7.90
N LEU A 322 -18.39 -13.25 -8.48
CA LEU A 322 -19.83 -13.16 -8.68
C LEU A 322 -20.32 -14.04 -9.85
N GLY A 323 -19.42 -14.66 -10.60
CA GLY A 323 -19.71 -15.72 -11.58
C GLY A 323 -19.68 -17.12 -10.98
N SER A 324 -19.17 -17.27 -9.74
CA SER A 324 -19.10 -18.57 -9.06
C SER A 324 -20.33 -18.84 -8.20
N ALA A 325 -21.11 -19.86 -8.57
CA ALA A 325 -22.29 -20.29 -7.80
C ALA A 325 -21.93 -20.63 -6.34
N LEU A 326 -20.76 -21.20 -6.08
CA LEU A 326 -20.28 -21.47 -4.73
C LEU A 326 -20.08 -20.17 -3.93
N HIS A 327 -19.45 -19.17 -4.54
CA HIS A 327 -19.24 -17.88 -3.88
C HIS A 327 -20.57 -17.17 -3.64
N LEU A 328 -21.51 -17.23 -4.59
CA LEU A 328 -22.85 -16.65 -4.44
C LEU A 328 -23.63 -17.31 -3.29
N ARG A 329 -23.54 -18.64 -3.11
CA ARG A 329 -24.11 -19.34 -1.94
C ARG A 329 -23.49 -18.88 -0.62
N CYS A 330 -22.18 -18.62 -0.61
CA CYS A 330 -21.49 -18.17 0.61
C CYS A 330 -21.62 -16.66 0.87
N LEU A 331 -21.97 -15.87 -0.13
CA LEU A 331 -21.95 -14.41 -0.09
C LEU A 331 -22.77 -13.83 1.08
N PRO A 332 -24.01 -14.28 1.38
CA PRO A 332 -24.77 -13.75 2.52
C PRO A 332 -24.04 -13.91 3.85
N ALA A 333 -23.40 -15.06 4.08
CA ALA A 333 -22.63 -15.34 5.30
C ALA A 333 -21.35 -14.50 5.38
N TRP A 334 -20.71 -14.23 4.24
CA TRP A 334 -19.54 -13.35 4.20
C TRP A 334 -19.94 -11.91 4.51
N LEU A 335 -20.98 -11.38 3.87
CA LEU A 335 -21.48 -10.02 4.10
C LEU A 335 -21.93 -9.80 5.55
N ALA A 336 -22.50 -10.82 6.20
CA ALA A 336 -22.93 -10.75 7.61
C ALA A 336 -21.78 -10.48 8.59
N ARG A 337 -20.51 -10.76 8.22
CA ARG A 337 -19.33 -10.47 9.06
C ARG A 337 -18.95 -8.98 9.08
N HIS A 338 -19.64 -8.16 8.29
CA HIS A 338 -19.32 -6.75 8.09
C HIS A 338 -20.52 -5.85 8.40
N PRO A 339 -20.97 -5.78 9.67
CA PRO A 339 -22.20 -5.08 10.04
C PRO A 339 -22.21 -3.58 9.71
N ARG A 340 -21.03 -2.96 9.53
CA ARG A 340 -20.88 -1.53 9.25
C ARG A 340 -20.76 -1.20 7.77
N GLY A 341 -20.99 -2.17 6.89
CA GLY A 341 -20.73 -2.03 5.46
C GLY A 341 -19.46 -2.73 5.00
N VAL A 342 -19.24 -2.70 3.69
CA VAL A 342 -18.09 -3.34 3.02
C VAL A 342 -17.43 -2.39 2.03
N VAL A 343 -16.15 -2.64 1.76
CA VAL A 343 -15.45 -2.07 0.61
C VAL A 343 -15.18 -3.20 -0.37
N LEU A 344 -15.76 -3.08 -1.56
CA LEU A 344 -15.43 -3.95 -2.69
C LEU A 344 -14.26 -3.33 -3.45
N GLU A 345 -13.21 -4.10 -3.73
CA GLU A 345 -12.07 -3.71 -4.56
C GLU A 345 -12.04 -4.60 -5.80
N GLU A 346 -11.73 -4.05 -6.98
CA GLU A 346 -11.56 -4.88 -8.17
C GLU A 346 -10.43 -5.91 -7.99
N ALA A 347 -10.61 -7.13 -8.50
CA ALA A 347 -9.51 -8.09 -8.58
C ALA A 347 -8.60 -7.75 -9.77
N LEU A 348 -7.39 -7.26 -9.49
CA LEU A 348 -6.39 -6.95 -10.51
C LEU A 348 -4.97 -7.33 -10.03
N PRO A 349 -4.31 -8.36 -10.60
CA PRO A 349 -4.82 -9.27 -11.62
C PRO A 349 -6.07 -10.03 -11.15
N ALA A 350 -6.87 -10.48 -12.11
CA ALA A 350 -7.93 -11.45 -11.85
C ALA A 350 -7.32 -12.71 -11.22
N PHE A 351 -8.00 -13.29 -10.23
CA PHE A 351 -7.51 -14.50 -9.57
C PHE A 351 -8.00 -15.75 -10.32
N GLY A 352 -7.24 -16.83 -10.22
CA GLY A 352 -7.54 -18.08 -10.94
C GLY A 352 -7.18 -18.08 -12.42
N GLY A 353 -6.42 -17.08 -12.91
CA GLY A 353 -5.86 -17.06 -14.27
C GLY A 353 -6.89 -16.88 -15.39
N ARG A 354 -8.05 -16.29 -15.07
CA ARG A 354 -9.13 -16.05 -16.04
C ARG A 354 -9.24 -14.56 -16.35
N ASP A 355 -9.01 -14.21 -17.61
CA ASP A 355 -9.22 -12.83 -18.11
C ASP A 355 -10.68 -12.58 -18.55
N ARG A 356 -11.52 -13.62 -18.53
CA ARG A 356 -12.92 -13.58 -18.97
C ARG A 356 -13.85 -14.31 -18.00
N PRO A 357 -15.13 -13.89 -17.92
CA PRO A 357 -16.18 -14.55 -17.15
C PRO A 357 -16.22 -16.06 -17.35
N ALA A 358 -16.25 -16.82 -16.27
CA ALA A 358 -16.79 -18.17 -16.35
C ALA A 358 -18.30 -18.02 -16.26
N ARG A 359 -19.00 -18.05 -17.40
CA ARG A 359 -20.47 -18.10 -17.43
C ARG A 359 -20.92 -19.43 -16.82
N ALA A 360 -20.97 -19.52 -15.50
CA ALA A 360 -21.38 -20.73 -14.80
C ALA A 360 -22.89 -20.75 -14.50
N ALA A 361 -23.58 -19.61 -14.63
CA ALA A 361 -25.02 -19.52 -14.51
C ALA A 361 -25.55 -18.52 -15.55
N GLU A 362 -26.39 -19.01 -16.46
CA GLU A 362 -27.34 -18.20 -17.24
C GLU A 362 -28.65 -18.08 -16.46
#